data_AF-A0A6L8UJJ8-F1
#
_entry.id   AF-A0A6L8UJJ8-F1
#
_cell.length_a   1.000
_cell.length_b   1.000
_cell.length_c   1.000
_cell.angle_alpha   90.00
_cell.angle_beta   90.00
_cell.angle_gamma   90.00
#
_symmetry.space_group_name_H-M   'P 1'
#
loop_
_entity.id
_entity.type
_entity.pdbx_description
1 polymer ?
#
loop_
_entity_poly.entity_id
_entity_poly.type
_entity_poly.pdbx_seq_one_letter_code
_entity_poly.pdbx_strand_id
1 'polypeptide(L)'
;MKNAVFLILLLTVSLAASAQETDFSGKWKLNTGKSKLNEDFSSAPFQVVITQDGNDMTIERHQDFRGETSVMTDKYTLDGKECQNKAFMESVKTSTAKWSEDGKSLKVSSKIVQEDGNETIITEIFKFDGDNLVIDYVRAVFWGETEETFVFDRI
;
A
#
# COMPACT_ATOMS: atom_id res chain seq x y z
N MET A 1 -54.22 -40.00 0.24
CA MET A 1 -52.94 -40.51 0.78
C MET A 1 -51.80 -39.68 0.20
N LYS A 2 -51.08 -38.98 1.08
CA LYS A 2 -49.71 -38.45 0.95
C LYS A 2 -49.34 -37.61 -0.28
N ASN A 3 -49.32 -36.28 -0.06
CA ASN A 3 -48.65 -35.28 -0.89
C ASN A 3 -47.13 -35.50 -0.80
N ALA A 4 -46.45 -35.65 -1.93
CA ALA A 4 -44.99 -35.57 -2.01
C ALA A 4 -44.60 -34.17 -2.48
N VAL A 5 -44.09 -33.34 -1.57
CA VAL A 5 -43.47 -32.05 -1.89
C VAL A 5 -41.99 -32.32 -2.13
N PHE A 6 -41.52 -32.12 -3.36
CA PHE A 6 -40.10 -32.11 -3.70
C PHE A 6 -39.52 -30.74 -3.33
N LEU A 7 -38.61 -30.70 -2.35
CA LEU A 7 -37.85 -29.51 -2.00
C LEU A 7 -36.57 -29.51 -2.84
N ILE A 8 -36.47 -28.62 -3.83
CA ILE A 8 -35.22 -28.38 -4.57
C ILE A 8 -34.44 -27.33 -3.79
N LEU A 9 -33.36 -27.77 -3.11
CA LEU A 9 -32.40 -26.90 -2.46
C LEU A 9 -31.43 -26.37 -3.53
N LEU A 10 -31.60 -25.11 -3.96
CA LEU A 10 -30.58 -24.43 -4.76
C LEU A 10 -29.38 -24.10 -3.86
N LEU A 11 -28.34 -24.94 -3.91
CA LEU A 11 -27.01 -24.59 -3.43
C LEU A 11 -26.37 -23.64 -4.45
N THR A 12 -26.40 -22.33 -4.17
CA THR A 12 -25.50 -21.39 -4.83
C THR A 12 -24.09 -21.63 -4.29
N VAL A 13 -23.29 -22.41 -5.01
CA VAL A 13 -21.84 -22.45 -4.79
C VAL A 13 -21.30 -21.11 -5.27
N SER A 14 -21.06 -20.19 -4.35
CA SER A 14 -20.24 -19.02 -4.63
C SER A 14 -18.83 -19.54 -4.90
N LEU A 15 -18.45 -19.68 -6.17
CA LEU A 15 -17.04 -19.75 -6.51
C LEU A 15 -16.45 -18.40 -6.11
N ALA A 16 -15.89 -18.31 -4.91
CA ALA A 16 -14.86 -17.34 -4.65
C ALA A 16 -13.72 -17.70 -5.61
N ALA A 17 -13.70 -17.07 -6.79
CA ALA A 17 -12.50 -17.03 -7.59
C ALA A 17 -11.43 -16.48 -6.66
N SER A 18 -10.42 -17.30 -6.32
CA SER A 18 -9.23 -16.80 -5.65
C SER A 18 -8.59 -15.84 -6.63
N ALA A 19 -8.95 -14.55 -6.55
CA ALA A 19 -8.28 -13.53 -7.31
C ALA A 19 -6.82 -13.60 -6.89
N GLN A 20 -5.94 -13.90 -7.84
CA GLN A 20 -4.51 -13.86 -7.57
C GLN A 20 -4.16 -12.43 -7.21
N GLU A 21 -3.61 -12.26 -6.00
CA GLU A 21 -3.11 -10.98 -5.53
C GLU A 21 -2.05 -10.44 -6.50
N THR A 22 -2.12 -9.14 -6.77
CA THR A 22 -1.23 -8.49 -7.74
C THR A 22 0.21 -8.50 -7.24
N ASP A 23 1.15 -8.78 -8.14
CA ASP A 23 2.58 -8.65 -7.85
C ASP A 23 3.10 -7.29 -8.32
N PHE A 24 3.44 -6.43 -7.37
CA PHE A 24 4.04 -5.11 -7.56
C PHE A 24 5.57 -5.14 -7.64
N SER A 25 6.20 -6.32 -7.56
CA SER A 25 7.65 -6.47 -7.61
C SER A 25 8.26 -5.79 -8.83
N GLY A 26 9.38 -5.11 -8.61
CA GLY A 26 10.10 -4.40 -9.66
C GLY A 26 10.89 -3.22 -9.15
N LYS A 27 11.59 -2.57 -10.08
CA LYS A 27 12.24 -1.28 -9.88
C LYS A 27 11.43 -0.23 -10.62
N TRP A 28 11.16 0.87 -9.94
CA TRP A 28 10.17 1.85 -10.35
C TRP A 28 10.73 3.24 -10.13
N LYS A 29 10.74 4.07 -11.18
CA LYS A 29 11.21 5.45 -11.13
C LYS A 29 10.02 6.41 -11.18
N LEU A 30 10.02 7.42 -10.31
CA LEU A 30 8.93 8.39 -10.24
C LEU A 30 8.78 9.13 -11.56
N ASN A 31 7.56 9.16 -12.07
CA ASN A 31 7.17 9.98 -13.20
C ASN A 31 6.44 11.22 -12.67
N THR A 32 7.18 12.31 -12.47
CA THR A 32 6.63 13.56 -11.93
C THR A 32 5.58 14.18 -12.85
N GLY A 33 5.66 13.96 -14.17
CA GLY A 33 4.69 14.49 -15.14
C GLY A 33 3.34 13.79 -15.14
N LYS A 34 3.29 12.52 -14.70
CA LYS A 34 2.04 11.75 -14.51
C LYS A 34 1.51 11.83 -13.07
N SER A 35 2.37 12.19 -12.12
CA SER A 35 2.04 12.24 -10.69
C SER A 35 1.24 13.50 -10.33
N LYS A 36 0.44 13.41 -9.28
CA LYS A 36 -0.16 14.57 -8.60
C LYS A 36 0.60 14.77 -7.30
N LEU A 37 1.58 15.68 -7.33
CA LEU A 37 2.47 15.97 -6.21
C LEU A 37 2.10 17.33 -5.61
N ASN A 38 2.36 17.51 -4.32
CA ASN A 38 2.25 18.84 -3.71
C ASN A 38 3.37 19.76 -4.20
N GLU A 39 3.02 20.98 -4.55
CA GLU A 39 3.94 21.95 -5.18
C GLU A 39 5.04 22.43 -4.21
N ASP A 40 4.71 22.57 -2.92
CA ASP A 40 5.64 23.07 -1.90
C ASP A 40 6.56 21.97 -1.35
N PHE A 41 5.99 20.82 -0.99
CA PHE A 41 6.73 19.70 -0.43
C PHE A 41 6.02 18.38 -0.72
N SER A 42 6.69 17.51 -1.48
CA SER A 42 6.19 16.18 -1.81
C SER A 42 6.87 15.11 -0.98
N SER A 43 6.10 14.11 -0.55
CA SER A 43 6.62 12.92 0.14
C SER A 43 7.05 11.81 -0.83
N ALA A 44 6.93 12.04 -2.14
CA ALA A 44 7.20 11.04 -3.16
C ALA A 44 8.69 10.64 -3.18
N PRO A 45 9.04 9.35 -3.08
CA PRO A 45 10.38 8.89 -3.38
C PRO A 45 10.65 9.03 -4.89
N PHE A 46 11.90 9.35 -5.28
CA PHE A 46 12.24 9.42 -6.70
C PHE A 46 12.35 8.03 -7.34
N GLN A 47 12.52 6.99 -6.53
CA GLN A 47 12.56 5.59 -6.94
C GLN A 47 12.03 4.69 -5.82
N VAL A 48 11.32 3.62 -6.19
CA VAL A 48 11.01 2.51 -5.30
C VAL A 48 11.48 1.18 -5.87
N VAL A 49 11.95 0.29 -5.00
CA VAL A 49 12.24 -1.11 -5.32
C VAL A 49 11.34 -1.97 -4.46
N ILE A 50 10.52 -2.82 -5.09
CA ILE A 50 9.57 -3.69 -4.41
C ILE A 50 9.97 -5.14 -4.68
N THR A 51 9.98 -5.95 -3.63
CA THR A 51 10.06 -7.41 -3.72
C THR A 51 8.89 -8.02 -2.97
N GLN A 52 8.23 -9.00 -3.59
CA GLN A 52 7.18 -9.81 -2.96
C GLN A 52 7.57 -11.29 -2.99
N ASP A 53 7.41 -11.97 -1.85
CA ASP A 53 7.58 -13.40 -1.71
C ASP A 53 6.45 -13.95 -0.82
N GLY A 54 5.44 -14.52 -1.46
CA GLY A 54 4.21 -14.92 -0.79
C GLY A 54 3.54 -13.74 -0.06
N ASN A 55 3.44 -13.84 1.26
CA ASN A 55 2.83 -12.80 2.09
C ASN A 55 3.82 -11.72 2.54
N ASP A 56 5.09 -11.81 2.18
CA ASP A 56 6.09 -10.80 2.57
C ASP A 56 6.30 -9.82 1.43
N MET A 57 6.25 -8.53 1.73
CA MET A 57 6.62 -7.45 0.81
C MET A 57 7.70 -6.58 1.44
N THR A 58 8.81 -6.38 0.74
CA THR A 58 9.81 -5.36 1.10
C THR A 58 9.75 -4.22 0.09
N ILE A 59 9.76 -2.98 0.58
CA ILE A 59 9.87 -1.79 -0.24
C ILE A 59 11.06 -0.95 0.20
N GLU A 60 11.95 -0.66 -0.73
CA GLU A 60 13.00 0.36 -0.58
C GLU A 60 12.51 1.64 -1.24
N ARG A 61 12.47 2.73 -0.48
CA ARG A 61 12.13 4.07 -0.96
C ARG A 61 13.39 4.91 -0.97
N HIS A 62 13.77 5.38 -2.15
CA HIS A 62 14.92 6.26 -2.32
C HIS A 62 14.45 7.70 -2.34
N GLN A 63 14.96 8.51 -1.41
CA GLN A 63 14.63 9.92 -1.29
C GLN A 63 15.88 10.76 -1.51
N ASP A 64 15.72 11.91 -2.15
CA ASP A 64 16.75 12.94 -2.20
C ASP A 64 16.31 14.09 -1.30
N PHE A 65 17.17 14.47 -0.37
CA PHE A 65 16.98 15.67 0.43
C PHE A 65 18.23 16.52 0.34
N ARG A 66 18.12 17.65 -0.37
CA ARG A 66 19.22 18.62 -0.54
C ARG A 66 20.48 18.00 -1.17
N GLY A 67 20.33 17.04 -2.07
CA GLY A 67 21.44 16.35 -2.73
C GLY A 67 22.03 15.19 -1.92
N GLU A 68 21.48 14.90 -0.73
CA GLU A 68 21.78 13.67 0.01
C GLU A 68 20.71 12.63 -0.29
N THR A 69 21.12 11.53 -0.91
CA THR A 69 20.25 10.38 -1.11
C THR A 69 20.20 9.51 0.14
N SER A 70 19.00 9.16 0.57
CA SER A 70 18.76 8.18 1.63
C SER A 70 17.83 7.07 1.12
N VAL A 71 17.93 5.90 1.76
CA VAL A 71 17.06 4.75 1.48
C VAL A 71 16.34 4.35 2.76
N MET A 72 15.02 4.32 2.70
CA MET A 72 14.16 3.79 3.75
C MET A 72 13.60 2.44 3.31
N THR A 73 13.76 1.43 4.14
CA THR A 73 13.23 0.08 3.88
C THR A 73 12.09 -0.23 4.83
N ASP A 74 10.93 -0.58 4.28
CA ASP A 74 9.83 -1.16 5.04
C ASP A 74 9.58 -2.61 4.63
N LYS A 75 9.15 -3.41 5.60
CA LYS A 75 8.65 -4.77 5.42
C LYS A 75 7.20 -4.83 5.85
N TYR A 76 6.35 -5.42 5.01
CA TYR A 76 4.94 -5.60 5.24
C TYR A 76 4.56 -7.07 5.12
N THR A 77 3.59 -7.49 5.94
CA THR A 77 2.87 -8.75 5.78
C THR A 77 1.55 -8.48 5.07
N LEU A 78 1.29 -9.20 3.97
CA LEU A 78 0.15 -8.98 3.07
C LEU A 78 -1.12 -9.72 3.51
N ASP A 79 -1.07 -10.44 4.63
CA ASP A 79 -2.16 -11.27 5.17
C ASP A 79 -3.09 -10.52 6.14
N GLY A 80 -2.97 -9.19 6.23
CA GLY A 80 -3.74 -8.37 7.16
C GLY A 80 -3.22 -8.31 8.58
N LYS A 81 -2.15 -9.05 8.92
CA LYS A 81 -1.54 -8.95 10.25
C LYS A 81 -0.75 -7.65 10.40
N GLU A 82 -0.59 -7.25 11.65
CA GLU A 82 0.25 -6.12 12.00
C GLU A 82 1.74 -6.46 11.85
N CYS A 83 2.49 -5.51 11.29
CA CYS A 83 3.94 -5.55 11.23
C CYS A 83 4.54 -4.22 11.73
N GLN A 84 5.82 -4.24 12.10
CA GLN A 84 6.51 -3.07 12.63
C GLN A 84 7.78 -2.77 11.83
N ASN A 85 7.97 -1.49 11.53
CA ASN A 85 9.17 -0.97 10.88
C ASN A 85 9.77 0.16 11.72
N LYS A 86 11.09 0.37 11.62
CA LYS A 86 11.72 1.55 12.19
C LYS A 86 11.25 2.78 11.42
N ALA A 87 10.91 3.85 12.13
CA ALA A 87 10.56 5.13 11.55
C ALA A 87 11.62 6.18 11.91
N PHE A 88 11.25 7.46 11.93
CA PHE A 88 12.19 8.54 12.25
C PHE A 88 12.65 8.45 13.71
N MET A 89 13.96 8.61 13.96
CA MET A 89 14.58 8.43 15.28
C MET A 89 14.25 7.04 15.88
N GLU A 90 13.82 6.99 17.15
CA GLU A 90 13.47 5.75 17.85
C GLU A 90 11.98 5.37 17.67
N SER A 91 11.24 6.09 16.83
CA SER A 91 9.82 5.80 16.62
C SER A 91 9.58 4.53 15.79
N VAL A 92 8.45 3.88 16.05
CA VAL A 92 8.03 2.66 15.35
C VAL A 92 6.82 2.96 14.49
N LYS A 93 6.87 2.50 13.24
CA LYS A 93 5.74 2.49 12.32
C LYS A 93 5.05 1.13 12.39
N THR A 94 3.85 1.10 12.96
CA THR A 94 3.00 -0.10 12.97
C THR A 94 2.09 -0.06 11.75
N SER A 95 2.01 -1.16 11.00
CA SER A 95 1.31 -1.19 9.71
C SER A 95 0.45 -2.43 9.55
N THR A 96 -0.62 -2.32 8.77
CA THR A 96 -1.43 -3.45 8.27
C THR A 96 -1.62 -3.29 6.76
N ALA A 97 -1.74 -4.40 6.04
CA ALA A 97 -1.97 -4.41 4.61
C ALA A 97 -3.22 -5.21 4.25
N LYS A 98 -4.11 -4.66 3.43
CA LYS A 98 -5.38 -5.27 3.06
C LYS A 98 -5.60 -5.20 1.55
N TRP A 99 -5.76 -6.38 0.94
CA TRP A 99 -6.15 -6.49 -0.46
C TRP A 99 -7.61 -6.07 -0.70
N SER A 100 -7.87 -5.50 -1.87
CA SER A 100 -9.24 -5.41 -2.40
C SER A 100 -9.81 -6.80 -2.69
N GLU A 101 -11.14 -6.90 -2.75
CA GLU A 101 -11.83 -8.18 -2.99
C GLU A 101 -11.41 -8.85 -4.31
N ASP A 102 -10.98 -8.05 -5.29
CA ASP A 102 -10.50 -8.50 -6.59
C ASP A 102 -8.97 -8.71 -6.65
N GLY A 103 -8.24 -8.54 -5.54
CA GLY A 103 -6.79 -8.72 -5.46
C GLY A 103 -5.96 -7.71 -6.27
N LYS A 104 -6.58 -6.68 -6.85
CA LYS A 104 -5.92 -5.73 -7.76
C LYS A 104 -5.26 -4.54 -7.08
N SER A 105 -5.67 -4.25 -5.85
CA SER A 105 -5.11 -3.15 -5.09
C SER A 105 -4.80 -3.57 -3.66
N LEU A 106 -3.72 -3.04 -3.12
CA LEU A 106 -3.28 -3.27 -1.75
C LEU A 106 -3.33 -1.95 -1.00
N LYS A 107 -4.16 -1.89 0.06
CA LYS A 107 -4.17 -0.77 0.99
C LYS A 107 -3.24 -1.07 2.16
N VAL A 108 -2.18 -0.29 2.32
CA VAL A 108 -1.33 -0.29 3.51
C VAL A 108 -1.73 0.88 4.40
N SER A 109 -2.05 0.60 5.66
CA SER A 109 -2.35 1.62 6.68
C SER A 109 -1.28 1.57 7.76
N SER A 110 -0.57 2.68 7.94
CA SER A 110 0.54 2.83 8.86
C SER A 110 0.25 3.89 9.91
N LYS A 111 0.69 3.64 11.14
CA LYS A 111 0.61 4.57 12.27
C LYS A 111 1.99 4.73 12.89
N ILE A 112 2.41 5.99 13.04
CA ILE A 112 3.62 6.38 13.77
C ILE A 112 3.17 7.22 14.95
N VAL A 113 3.60 6.82 16.15
CA VAL A 113 3.40 7.60 17.38
C VAL A 113 4.73 8.25 17.74
N GLN A 114 4.74 9.57 17.80
CA GLN A 114 5.92 10.36 18.18
C GLN A 114 6.07 10.42 19.70
N GLU A 115 7.25 10.83 20.18
CA GLU A 115 7.54 10.93 21.62
C GLU A 115 6.63 11.92 22.35
N ASP A 116 6.17 12.97 21.65
CA ASP A 116 5.24 13.98 22.17
C ASP A 116 3.77 13.50 22.21
N GLY A 117 3.50 12.25 21.80
CA GLY A 117 2.18 11.65 21.73
C GLY A 117 1.41 11.98 20.44
N ASN A 118 1.97 12.79 19.54
CA ASN A 118 1.32 13.10 18.27
C ASN A 118 1.38 11.91 17.31
N GLU A 119 0.25 11.65 16.66
CA GLU A 119 0.12 10.54 15.72
C GLU A 119 0.22 11.03 14.29
N THR A 120 0.93 10.27 13.46
CA THR A 120 0.88 10.37 12.01
C THR A 120 0.27 9.09 11.46
N ILE A 121 -0.81 9.22 10.68
CA ILE A 121 -1.43 8.12 9.95
C ILE A 121 -1.06 8.27 8.48
N ILE A 122 -0.54 7.19 7.88
CA ILE A 122 -0.22 7.12 6.47
C ILE A 122 -1.06 6.01 5.85
N THR A 123 -1.80 6.33 4.81
CA THR A 123 -2.52 5.36 3.98
C THR A 123 -1.90 5.38 2.58
N GLU A 124 -1.50 4.20 2.11
CA GLU A 124 -1.00 4.00 0.75
C GLU A 124 -1.89 2.97 0.05
N ILE A 125 -2.34 3.25 -1.18
CA ILE A 125 -3.06 2.30 -2.02
C ILE A 125 -2.21 2.01 -3.26
N PHE A 126 -1.65 0.81 -3.31
CA PHE A 126 -0.87 0.31 -4.44
C PHE A 126 -1.80 -0.31 -5.47
N LYS A 127 -1.61 0.06 -6.73
CA LYS A 127 -2.35 -0.49 -7.88
C LYS A 127 -1.55 -0.28 -9.17
N PHE A 128 -1.96 -0.97 -10.23
CA PHE A 128 -1.48 -0.65 -11.58
C PHE A 128 -2.50 0.20 -12.35
N ASP A 129 -1.98 1.15 -13.12
CA ASP A 129 -2.70 1.81 -14.22
C ASP A 129 -1.92 1.58 -15.52
N GLY A 130 -2.36 0.60 -16.30
CA GLY A 130 -1.58 0.02 -17.39
C GLY A 130 -0.28 -0.59 -16.85
N ASP A 131 0.86 -0.17 -17.39
CA ASP A 131 2.19 -0.63 -16.98
C ASP A 131 2.80 0.20 -15.83
N ASN A 132 2.10 1.25 -15.37
CA ASN A 132 2.62 2.16 -14.33
C ASN A 132 2.19 1.69 -12.96
N LEU A 133 3.14 1.63 -12.01
CA LEU A 133 2.80 1.51 -10.59
C LEU A 133 2.22 2.84 -10.11
N VAL A 134 1.05 2.79 -9.49
CA VAL A 134 0.39 3.95 -8.88
C VAL A 134 0.28 3.72 -7.38
N ILE A 135 0.68 4.72 -6.60
CA ILE A 135 0.51 4.75 -5.15
C ILE A 135 -0.29 6.02 -4.81
N ASP A 136 -1.56 5.85 -4.44
CA ASP A 136 -2.31 6.94 -3.82
C ASP A 136 -1.87 7.04 -2.36
N TYR A 137 -1.41 8.21 -1.96
CA TYR A 137 -0.78 8.48 -0.68
C TYR A 137 -1.60 9.51 0.08
N VAL A 138 -1.97 9.18 1.31
CA VAL A 138 -2.61 10.09 2.25
C VAL A 138 -1.82 10.11 3.54
N ARG A 139 -1.44 11.29 4.01
CA ARG A 139 -0.84 11.50 5.32
C ARG A 139 -1.73 12.41 6.16
N ALA A 140 -2.25 11.89 7.25
CA ALA A 140 -3.01 12.63 8.24
C ALA A 140 -2.18 12.84 9.52
N VAL A 141 -2.23 14.06 10.03
CA VAL A 141 -1.67 14.49 11.31
C VAL A 141 -2.73 15.35 12.02
N PHE A 142 -2.52 15.71 13.29
CA PHE A 142 -3.60 16.36 14.06
C PHE A 142 -4.08 17.71 13.50
N TRP A 143 -3.23 18.42 12.75
CA TRP A 143 -3.55 19.74 12.19
C TRP A 143 -3.98 19.70 10.71
N GLY A 144 -4.06 18.52 10.09
CA GLY A 144 -4.48 18.43 8.70
C GLY A 144 -4.08 17.15 8.00
N GLU A 145 -4.49 17.07 6.74
CA GLU A 145 -4.26 15.94 5.86
C GLU A 145 -3.58 16.41 4.57
N THR A 146 -2.76 15.55 4.00
CA THR A 146 -2.07 15.77 2.74
C THR A 146 -2.30 14.55 1.86
N GLU A 147 -2.74 14.78 0.62
CA GLU A 147 -2.97 13.74 -0.38
C GLU A 147 -2.03 13.95 -1.57
N GLU A 148 -1.49 12.86 -2.11
CA GLU A 148 -0.70 12.82 -3.34
C GLU A 148 -1.01 11.54 -4.13
N THR A 149 -0.79 11.56 -5.44
CA THR A 149 -0.78 10.35 -6.26
C THR A 149 0.58 10.22 -6.91
N PHE A 150 1.33 9.19 -6.55
CA PHE A 150 2.62 8.87 -7.13
C PHE A 150 2.45 7.91 -8.30
N VAL A 151 2.94 8.27 -9.47
CA VAL A 151 2.96 7.40 -10.65
C VAL A 151 4.40 7.08 -10.98
N PHE A 152 4.72 5.80 -11.11
CA PHE A 152 6.07 5.33 -11.41
C PHE A 152 6.11 4.54 -12.72
N ASP A 153 7.14 4.81 -13.51
CA ASP A 153 7.48 3.99 -14.68
C ASP A 153 8.44 2.87 -14.25
N ARG A 154 8.32 1.69 -14.87
CA ARG A 154 9.26 0.58 -14.64
C ARG A 154 10.64 0.90 -15.23
N ILE A 155 11.72 0.44 -14.58
CA ILE A 155 13.11 0.58 -15.06
C ILE A 155 13.86 -0.75 -15.13
#